data_AF-A0A5E4QJQ4-F1
#
_entry.id   AF-A0A5E4QJQ4-F1
#
_cell.length_a   1.000
_cell.length_b   1.000
_cell.length_c   1.000
_cell.angle_alpha   90.00
_cell.angle_beta   90.00
_cell.angle_gamma   90.00
#
_symmetry.space_group_name_H-M   'P 1'
#
loop_
_entity.id
_entity.type
_entity.pdbx_description
1 polymer ?
#
loop_
_entity_poly.entity_id
_entity_poly.type
_entity_poly.pdbx_seq_one_letter_code
_entity_poly.pdbx_strand_id
1 'polypeptide(L)'
;MSKVHMNCCNEVNDEEDYLCCTKCKNGYHRACLKSTGQFSTYTDSTNDWTCPACMSRRPKGNSENTPVRTKDTLLAYDKNVTKRSTKRVAVSSPETEKSSQLEEIREMVSETVRAEMKEMLTQMRTSIKSVLNSELKVIREEITDMKNSINFINNQYEDFLKEHR
;
A
#
# COMPACT_ATOMS: atom_id res chain seq x y z
N MET A 1 -16.90 -29.38 -15.42
CA MET A 1 -16.75 -28.14 -14.63
C MET A 1 -15.49 -27.44 -15.13
N SER A 2 -15.63 -26.24 -15.71
CA SER A 2 -14.48 -25.50 -16.26
C SER A 2 -13.58 -25.04 -15.12
N LYS A 3 -12.28 -25.32 -15.19
CA LYS A 3 -11.31 -24.87 -14.18
C LYS A 3 -11.30 -23.33 -14.13
N VAL A 4 -11.63 -22.76 -12.98
CA VAL A 4 -11.53 -21.32 -12.74
C VAL A 4 -10.06 -21.00 -12.50
N HIS A 5 -9.53 -19.99 -13.21
CA HIS A 5 -8.16 -19.54 -13.02
C HIS A 5 -8.08 -18.56 -11.84
N MET A 6 -7.37 -18.95 -10.78
CA MET A 6 -7.17 -18.11 -9.59
C MET A 6 -6.10 -17.06 -9.83
N ASN A 7 -6.40 -15.79 -9.51
CA ASN A 7 -5.53 -14.65 -9.83
C ASN A 7 -5.31 -13.72 -8.63
N CYS A 8 -5.50 -14.22 -7.42
CA CYS A 8 -5.34 -13.49 -6.16
C CYS A 8 -4.10 -13.89 -5.36
N CYS A 9 -3.73 -15.17 -5.37
CA CYS A 9 -2.55 -15.71 -4.69
C CYS A 9 -2.08 -16.99 -5.40
N ASN A 10 -0.86 -17.43 -5.09
CA ASN A 10 -0.26 -18.63 -5.69
C ASN A 10 -0.74 -19.93 -5.03
N GLU A 11 -1.40 -19.84 -3.88
CA GLU A 11 -1.97 -20.99 -3.18
C GLU A 11 -3.36 -21.26 -3.75
N VAL A 12 -3.52 -22.38 -4.44
CA VAL A 12 -4.82 -22.83 -4.94
C VAL A 12 -5.40 -23.74 -3.86
N ASN A 13 -6.30 -23.19 -3.04
CA ASN A 13 -7.08 -23.97 -2.10
C ASN A 13 -8.52 -24.07 -2.64
N ASP A 14 -8.89 -25.25 -3.13
CA ASP A 14 -10.18 -25.48 -3.79
C ASP A 14 -11.39 -25.46 -2.82
N GLU A 15 -11.13 -25.45 -1.50
CA GLU A 15 -12.16 -25.42 -0.46
C GLU A 15 -12.54 -24.00 -0.01
N GLU A 16 -11.86 -22.95 -0.50
CA GLU A 16 -12.12 -21.58 -0.06
C GLU A 16 -13.17 -20.86 -0.91
N ASP A 17 -14.02 -20.06 -0.24
CA ASP A 17 -14.99 -19.19 -0.92
C ASP A 17 -14.30 -18.21 -1.87
N TYR A 18 -14.65 -18.30 -3.16
CA TYR A 18 -14.13 -17.44 -4.21
C TYR A 18 -15.23 -16.64 -4.93
N LEU A 19 -14.82 -15.51 -5.51
CA LEU A 19 -15.62 -14.65 -6.37
C LEU A 19 -15.05 -14.66 -7.79
N CYS A 20 -15.92 -14.82 -8.78
CA CYS A 20 -15.55 -14.78 -10.19
C CYS A 20 -15.83 -13.40 -10.79
N CYS A 21 -14.82 -12.78 -11.38
CA CYS A 21 -14.99 -11.51 -12.07
C CYS A 21 -15.82 -11.69 -13.34
N THR A 22 -16.89 -10.91 -13.52
CA THR A 22 -17.74 -10.98 -14.72
C THR A 22 -16.99 -10.64 -16.02
N LYS A 23 -15.94 -9.82 -15.94
CA LYS A 23 -15.18 -9.31 -17.08
C LYS A 23 -14.06 -10.25 -17.53
N CYS A 24 -13.15 -10.61 -16.62
CA CYS A 24 -12.01 -11.46 -16.95
C CYS A 24 -12.21 -12.95 -16.65
N LYS A 25 -13.32 -13.32 -15.98
CA LYS A 25 -13.65 -14.70 -15.57
C LYS A 25 -12.65 -15.35 -14.60
N ASN A 26 -11.68 -14.59 -14.10
CA ASN A 26 -10.75 -15.05 -13.07
C ASN A 26 -11.42 -15.12 -11.70
N GLY A 27 -10.98 -16.11 -10.90
CA GLY A 27 -11.39 -16.32 -9.52
C GLY A 27 -10.49 -15.58 -8.53
N TYR A 28 -11.08 -15.12 -7.44
CA TYR A 28 -10.42 -14.42 -6.35
C TYR A 28 -10.95 -14.93 -5.01
N HIS A 29 -10.09 -15.40 -4.11
CA HIS A 29 -10.50 -15.74 -2.76
C HIS A 29 -11.06 -14.51 -2.06
N ARG A 30 -12.16 -14.68 -1.32
CA ARG A 30 -12.72 -13.60 -0.50
C ARG A 30 -11.72 -13.09 0.53
N ALA A 31 -10.90 -13.99 1.09
CA ALA A 31 -9.85 -13.64 2.04
C ALA A 31 -8.82 -12.66 1.44
N CYS A 32 -8.37 -12.91 0.20
CA CYS A 32 -7.42 -12.04 -0.51
C CYS A 32 -8.00 -10.64 -0.83
N LEU A 33 -9.33 -10.51 -0.90
CA LEU A 33 -9.98 -9.22 -1.14
C LEU A 33 -10.12 -8.40 0.15
N LYS A 34 -10.39 -9.06 1.29
CA LYS A 34 -10.54 -8.39 2.60
C LYS A 34 -9.29 -7.64 3.04
N SER A 35 -8.11 -8.17 2.75
CA SER A 35 -6.82 -7.55 3.10
C SER A 35 -6.51 -6.27 2.34
N THR A 36 -7.18 -6.00 1.22
CA THR A 36 -6.94 -4.78 0.41
C THR A 36 -7.74 -3.55 0.86
N GLY A 37 -8.51 -3.65 1.96
CA GLY A 37 -9.24 -2.50 2.53
C GLY A 37 -10.41 -1.97 1.69
N GLN A 38 -10.73 -2.62 0.55
CA GLN A 38 -11.83 -2.23 -0.35
C GLN A 38 -13.17 -2.92 -0.03
N PHE A 39 -13.28 -3.57 1.12
CA PHE A 39 -14.38 -4.48 1.41
C PHE A 39 -15.32 -3.89 2.45
N SER A 40 -16.40 -3.23 2.03
CA SER A 40 -17.52 -2.97 2.95
C SER A 40 -18.84 -3.66 2.55
N THR A 41 -19.18 -3.87 1.28
CA THR A 41 -20.51 -4.45 0.97
C THR A 41 -20.54 -5.15 -0.39
N TYR A 42 -19.90 -6.31 -0.53
CA TYR A 42 -20.28 -7.24 -1.60
C TYR A 42 -21.13 -8.35 -0.98
N THR A 43 -22.45 -8.15 -1.04
CA THR A 43 -23.42 -9.19 -0.74
C THR A 43 -23.43 -10.22 -1.86
N ASP A 44 -23.64 -11.48 -1.52
CA ASP A 44 -23.60 -12.64 -2.43
C ASP A 44 -24.66 -12.62 -3.55
N SER A 45 -25.47 -11.58 -3.59
CA SER A 45 -26.64 -11.42 -4.45
C SER A 45 -26.40 -10.65 -5.74
N THR A 46 -25.25 -9.99 -5.95
CA THR A 46 -24.99 -9.26 -7.19
C THR A 46 -24.10 -10.08 -8.12
N ASN A 47 -24.70 -10.67 -9.15
CA ASN A 47 -24.04 -11.37 -10.27
C ASN A 47 -23.06 -10.49 -11.08
N ASP A 48 -22.82 -9.24 -10.67
CA ASP A 48 -22.07 -8.21 -11.40
C ASP A 48 -20.70 -7.86 -10.80
N TRP A 49 -20.15 -8.74 -9.96
CA TRP A 49 -18.85 -8.47 -9.34
C TRP A 49 -17.73 -8.31 -10.38
N THR A 50 -16.94 -7.24 -10.23
CA THR A 50 -15.79 -6.92 -11.11
C THR A 50 -14.54 -6.79 -10.25
N CYS A 51 -13.46 -7.48 -10.60
CA CYS A 51 -12.23 -7.44 -9.82
C CYS A 51 -11.54 -6.05 -9.88
N PRO A 52 -10.70 -5.71 -8.88
CA PRO A 52 -9.99 -4.43 -8.83
C PRO A 52 -9.18 -4.11 -10.09
N ALA A 53 -8.55 -5.12 -10.70
CA ALA A 53 -7.78 -4.96 -11.94
C ALA A 53 -8.65 -4.63 -13.17
N CYS A 54 -9.91 -5.10 -13.20
CA CYS A 54 -10.86 -4.73 -14.24
C CYS A 54 -11.57 -3.40 -13.94
N MET A 55 -11.75 -3.06 -12.66
CA MET A 55 -12.30 -1.76 -12.26
C MET A 55 -11.35 -0.60 -12.58
N SER A 56 -10.05 -0.75 -12.31
CA SER A 56 -9.04 0.29 -12.60
C SER A 56 -8.86 0.59 -14.09
N ARG A 57 -9.21 -0.36 -14.97
CA ARG A 57 -9.17 -0.19 -16.43
C ARG A 57 -10.38 0.57 -16.99
N ARG A 58 -11.44 0.78 -16.20
CA ARG A 58 -12.57 1.58 -16.65
C ARG A 58 -12.16 3.05 -16.64
N PRO A 59 -12.47 3.83 -17.69
CA PRO A 59 -12.40 5.28 -17.59
C PRO A 59 -13.21 5.69 -16.36
N LYS A 60 -12.60 6.40 -15.40
CA LYS A 60 -13.33 6.96 -14.27
C LYS A 60 -14.38 7.91 -14.85
N GLY A 61 -15.63 7.47 -14.89
CA GLY A 61 -16.74 8.36 -15.17
C GLY A 61 -16.79 9.36 -14.04
N ASN A 62 -16.71 10.64 -14.38
CA ASN A 62 -16.76 11.73 -13.41
C ASN A 62 -18.05 11.55 -12.59
N SER A 63 -17.95 11.33 -11.29
CA SER A 63 -19.08 11.26 -10.36
C SER A 63 -19.60 12.67 -9.99
N GLU A 64 -19.42 13.62 -10.89
CA GLU A 64 -20.11 14.90 -10.83
C GLU A 64 -21.50 14.66 -11.44
N ASN A 65 -22.55 15.15 -10.78
CA ASN A 65 -23.97 15.08 -11.17
C ASN A 65 -24.30 15.76 -12.52
N THR A 66 -23.36 15.77 -13.46
CA THR A 66 -23.55 16.23 -14.83
C THR A 66 -24.18 15.11 -15.66
N PRO A 67 -25.28 15.38 -16.38
CA PRO A 67 -25.94 14.39 -17.22
C PRO A 67 -24.94 13.78 -18.21
N VAL A 68 -24.78 12.46 -18.16
CA VAL A 68 -23.96 11.72 -19.11
C VAL A 68 -24.61 11.86 -20.48
N ARG A 69 -23.89 12.48 -21.42
CA ARG A 69 -24.28 12.52 -22.84
C ARG A 69 -24.19 11.10 -23.40
N THR A 70 -25.28 10.35 -23.29
CA THR A 70 -25.46 9.10 -24.02
C THR A 70 -25.31 9.38 -25.51
N LYS A 71 -24.56 8.53 -26.22
CA LYS A 71 -24.42 8.61 -27.68
C LYS A 71 -25.69 8.16 -28.42
N ASP A 72 -26.79 7.96 -27.70
CA ASP A 72 -28.07 7.49 -28.21
C ASP A 72 -29.11 8.61 -28.42
N THR A 73 -28.68 9.86 -28.62
CA THR A 73 -29.58 10.88 -29.17
C THR A 73 -29.50 10.86 -30.70
N LEU A 74 -29.93 9.75 -31.31
CA LEU A 74 -30.30 9.72 -32.72
C LEU A 74 -31.76 10.13 -32.96
N LEU A 75 -32.51 10.64 -31.96
CA LEU A 75 -33.91 11.03 -32.15
C LEU A 75 -34.37 12.23 -31.29
N ALA A 76 -33.56 13.28 -31.14
CA ALA A 76 -34.06 14.56 -30.60
C ALA A 76 -33.52 15.72 -31.43
N TYR A 77 -34.31 16.13 -32.42
CA TYR A 77 -34.08 17.30 -33.25
C TYR A 77 -34.58 18.55 -32.50
N ASP A 78 -33.79 19.02 -31.54
CA ASP A 78 -34.00 20.35 -30.96
C ASP A 78 -33.57 21.42 -31.97
N LYS A 79 -34.58 22.03 -32.62
CA LYS A 79 -34.43 23.05 -33.68
C LYS A 79 -33.72 24.35 -33.26
N ASN A 80 -33.42 24.54 -31.97
CA ASN A 80 -32.86 25.80 -31.45
C ASN A 80 -31.42 25.70 -30.89
N VAL A 81 -30.71 24.58 -31.06
CA VAL A 81 -29.30 24.48 -30.65
C VAL A 81 -28.39 24.69 -31.87
N THR A 82 -27.86 25.90 -32.03
CA THR A 82 -26.76 26.13 -32.97
C THR A 82 -25.51 25.43 -32.46
N LYS A 83 -25.07 24.36 -33.15
CA LYS A 83 -23.77 23.74 -32.91
C LYS A 83 -22.68 24.79 -33.19
N ARG A 84 -22.12 25.39 -32.14
CA ARG A 84 -20.91 26.22 -32.27
C ARG A 84 -19.80 25.31 -32.77
N SER A 85 -19.25 25.59 -33.96
CA SER A 85 -18.14 24.80 -34.48
C SER A 85 -16.96 24.88 -33.51
N THR A 86 -16.28 23.75 -33.33
CA THR A 86 -15.02 23.71 -32.57
C THR A 86 -14.08 24.73 -33.20
N LYS A 87 -13.80 25.81 -32.47
CA LYS A 87 -12.89 26.87 -32.91
C LYS A 87 -11.56 26.19 -33.22
N ARG A 88 -11.11 26.26 -34.47
CA ARG A 88 -9.76 25.78 -34.83
C ARG A 88 -8.79 26.56 -33.97
N VAL A 89 -7.87 25.86 -33.30
CA VAL A 89 -6.73 26.50 -32.65
C VAL A 89 -6.02 27.32 -33.73
N ALA A 90 -5.73 28.59 -33.43
CA ALA A 90 -5.01 29.44 -34.36
C ALA A 90 -3.63 28.82 -34.62
N VAL A 91 -3.17 28.84 -35.88
CA VAL A 91 -1.87 28.30 -36.32
C VAL A 91 -0.67 28.94 -35.59
N SER A 92 -0.90 30.00 -34.81
CA SER A 92 0.10 30.71 -34.00
C SER A 92 -0.09 30.56 -32.48
N SER A 93 -0.90 29.61 -32.02
CA SER A 93 -1.01 29.32 -30.58
C SER A 93 0.19 28.45 -30.16
N PRO A 94 0.97 28.80 -29.12
CA PRO A 94 2.07 27.95 -28.66
C PRO A 94 1.52 26.57 -28.29
N GLU A 95 1.97 25.54 -29.00
CA GLU A 95 1.60 24.16 -28.71
C GLU A 95 2.31 23.71 -27.43
N THR A 96 1.54 23.62 -26.34
CA THR A 96 1.70 22.64 -25.25
C THR A 96 3.08 22.55 -24.55
N GLU A 97 3.55 23.63 -23.92
CA GLU A 97 4.70 23.56 -22.97
C GLU A 97 4.35 22.91 -21.60
N LYS A 98 3.06 22.68 -21.31
CA LYS A 98 2.59 22.18 -20.01
C LYS A 98 3.07 20.77 -19.66
N SER A 99 3.43 19.95 -20.67
CA SER A 99 3.87 18.57 -20.43
C SER A 99 5.29 18.50 -19.85
N SER A 100 6.18 19.43 -20.22
CA SER A 100 7.57 19.41 -19.78
C SER A 100 7.69 19.81 -18.30
N GLN A 101 6.94 20.83 -17.89
CA GLN A 101 6.96 21.33 -16.51
C GLN A 101 6.42 20.31 -15.50
N LEU A 102 5.42 19.51 -15.88
CA LEU A 102 4.87 18.49 -14.99
C LEU A 102 5.83 17.33 -14.74
N GLU A 103 6.60 16.91 -15.74
CA GLU A 103 7.61 15.86 -15.56
C GLU A 103 8.78 16.36 -14.71
N GLU A 104 9.22 17.61 -14.89
CA GLU A 104 10.26 18.22 -14.06
C GLU A 104 9.83 18.34 -12.58
N ILE A 105 8.59 18.78 -12.32
CA ILE A 105 8.03 18.79 -10.96
C ILE A 105 7.94 17.37 -10.38
N ARG A 106 7.52 16.39 -11.19
CA ARG A 106 7.41 15.00 -10.76
C ARG A 106 8.77 14.42 -10.38
N GLU A 107 9.81 14.71 -11.15
CA GLU A 107 11.18 14.29 -10.89
C GLU A 107 11.68 14.92 -9.58
N MET A 108 11.53 16.24 -9.43
CA MET A 108 11.91 16.96 -8.22
C MET A 108 11.21 16.41 -6.95
N VAL A 109 9.91 16.14 -7.04
CA VAL A 109 9.14 15.54 -5.92
C VAL A 109 9.65 14.12 -5.63
N SER A 110 9.91 13.33 -6.67
CA SER A 110 10.40 11.96 -6.51
C SER A 110 11.79 11.92 -5.85
N GLU A 111 12.67 12.84 -6.23
CA GLU A 111 13.99 12.98 -5.61
C GLU A 111 13.91 13.40 -4.15
N THR A 112 13.06 14.40 -3.86
CA THR A 112 12.83 14.88 -2.48
C THR A 112 12.30 13.74 -1.61
N VAL A 113 11.25 13.04 -2.05
CA VAL A 113 10.69 11.90 -1.29
C VAL A 113 11.73 10.80 -1.09
N ARG A 114 12.56 10.51 -2.10
CA ARG A 114 13.63 9.51 -1.99
C ARG A 114 14.71 9.94 -0.99
N ALA A 115 15.10 11.21 -0.98
CA ALA A 115 16.06 11.76 -0.04
C ALA A 115 15.54 11.69 1.40
N GLU A 116 14.31 12.14 1.64
CA GLU A 116 13.65 12.10 2.96
C GLU A 116 13.49 10.65 3.47
N MET A 117 13.09 9.71 2.60
CA MET A 117 13.02 8.29 2.98
C MET A 117 14.40 7.73 3.36
N LYS A 118 15.45 8.08 2.62
CA LYS A 118 16.81 7.64 2.91
C LYS A 118 17.30 8.20 4.25
N GLU A 119 17.01 9.47 4.52
CA GLU A 119 17.34 10.12 5.78
C GLU A 119 16.58 9.46 6.94
N MET A 120 15.27 9.26 6.81
CA MET A 120 14.45 8.57 7.81
C MET A 120 14.98 7.15 8.12
N LEU A 121 15.33 6.36 7.10
CA LEU A 121 15.90 5.02 7.31
C LEU A 121 17.27 5.08 8.01
N THR A 122 18.07 6.11 7.73
CA THR A 122 19.37 6.32 8.37
C THR A 122 19.20 6.71 9.85
N GLN A 123 18.25 7.59 10.16
CA GLN A 123 17.88 7.96 11.52
C GLN A 123 17.29 6.79 12.29
N MET A 124 16.46 5.96 11.66
CA MET A 124 15.92 4.75 12.28
C MET A 124 17.03 3.76 12.61
N ARG A 125 17.95 3.51 11.67
CA ARG A 125 19.11 2.61 11.87
C ARG A 125 20.00 3.09 13.03
N THR A 126 20.27 4.37 13.10
CA THR A 126 21.10 4.96 14.18
C THR A 126 20.38 4.90 15.52
N SER A 127 19.08 5.20 15.56
CA SER A 127 18.26 5.10 16.77
C SER A 127 18.20 3.69 17.32
N ILE A 128 17.93 2.69 16.48
CA ILE A 128 17.93 1.26 16.87
C ILE A 128 19.30 0.86 17.43
N LYS A 129 20.39 1.24 16.74
CA LYS A 129 21.74 0.95 17.20
C LYS A 129 22.03 1.60 18.56
N SER A 130 21.56 2.82 18.77
CA SER A 130 21.72 3.55 20.03
C SER A 130 21.02 2.83 21.18
N VAL A 131 19.73 2.50 21.01
CA VAL A 131 18.95 1.79 22.03
C VAL A 131 19.54 0.42 22.34
N LEU A 132 19.90 -0.37 21.32
CA LEU A 132 20.53 -1.67 21.56
C LEU A 132 21.84 -1.54 22.34
N ASN A 133 22.67 -0.56 22.01
CA ASN A 133 23.93 -0.34 22.73
C ASN A 133 23.70 0.12 24.17
N SER A 134 22.70 0.96 24.44
CA SER A 134 22.38 1.40 25.81
C SER A 134 21.87 0.24 26.65
N GLU A 135 20.91 -0.53 26.15
CA GLU A 135 20.36 -1.68 26.88
C GLU A 135 21.42 -2.78 27.10
N LEU A 136 22.23 -3.10 26.10
CA LEU A 136 23.32 -4.07 26.24
C LEU A 136 24.39 -3.62 27.24
N LYS A 137 24.62 -2.30 27.37
CA LYS A 137 25.52 -1.75 28.37
C LYS A 137 24.96 -1.96 29.78
N VAL A 138 23.68 -1.66 30.00
CA VAL A 138 23.00 -1.88 31.29
C VAL A 138 23.06 -3.35 31.69
N ILE A 139 22.72 -4.27 30.79
CA ILE A 139 22.77 -5.72 31.06
C ILE A 139 24.19 -6.15 31.44
N ARG A 140 25.23 -5.60 30.78
CA ARG A 140 26.63 -5.92 31.11
C ARG A 140 27.01 -5.43 32.51
N GLU A 141 26.54 -4.26 32.90
CA GLU A 141 26.76 -3.70 34.24
C GLU A 141 26.09 -4.60 35.29
N GLU A 142 24.83 -4.98 35.10
CA GLU A 142 24.11 -5.89 36.02
C GLU A 142 24.79 -7.26 36.16
N ILE A 143 25.28 -7.84 35.06
CA ILE A 143 26.04 -9.10 35.09
C ILE A 143 27.35 -8.93 35.86
N THR A 144 28.01 -7.77 35.74
CA THR A 144 29.24 -7.46 36.47
C THR A 144 28.98 -7.36 37.96
N ASP A 145 27.90 -6.69 38.35
CA ASP A 145 27.50 -6.56 39.76
C ASP A 145 27.08 -7.90 40.37
N MET A 146 26.37 -8.73 39.61
CA MET A 146 26.04 -10.10 40.02
C MET A 146 27.30 -10.94 40.20
N LYS A 147 28.28 -10.86 39.28
CA LYS A 147 29.57 -11.55 39.42
C LYS A 147 30.30 -11.10 40.69
N ASN A 148 30.31 -9.82 41.00
CA ASN A 148 30.92 -9.28 42.20
C ASN A 148 30.22 -9.81 43.47
N SER A 149 28.89 -9.86 43.47
CA SER A 149 28.09 -10.40 44.56
C SER A 149 28.37 -11.89 44.80
N ILE A 150 28.46 -12.69 43.73
CA ILE A 150 28.81 -14.12 43.81
C ILE A 150 30.22 -14.30 44.37
N ASN A 151 31.19 -13.53 43.89
CA ASN A 151 32.56 -13.60 44.40
C ASN A 151 32.63 -13.24 45.89
N PHE A 152 31.88 -12.24 46.33
CA PHE A 152 31.78 -11.88 47.74
C PHE A 152 31.21 -13.03 48.59
N ILE A 153 30.10 -13.64 48.16
CA ILE A 153 29.49 -14.77 48.86
C ILE A 153 30.44 -15.96 48.92
N ASN A 154 31.11 -16.28 47.81
CA ASN A 154 32.09 -17.36 47.77
C ASN A 154 33.24 -17.11 48.75
N ASN A 155 33.78 -15.89 48.79
CA ASN A 155 34.83 -15.54 49.74
C ASN A 155 34.37 -15.69 51.20
N GLN A 156 33.16 -15.21 51.52
CA GLN A 156 32.57 -15.38 52.86
C GLN A 156 32.38 -16.86 53.23
N TYR A 157 31.93 -17.68 52.28
CA TYR A 157 31.77 -19.12 52.48
C TYR A 157 33.11 -19.81 52.75
N GLU A 158 34.15 -19.47 51.97
CA GLU A 158 35.50 -20.00 52.18
C GLU A 158 36.09 -19.58 53.53
N ASP A 159 35.86 -18.35 53.97
CA ASP A 159 36.33 -17.87 55.27
C ASP A 159 35.61 -18.58 56.44
N PHE A 160 34.29 -18.79 56.33
CA PHE A 160 33.53 -19.59 57.29
C PHE A 160 34.06 -21.02 57.41
N LEU A 161 34.36 -21.66 56.28
CA LEU A 161 34.94 -23.01 56.25
C LEU A 161 36.31 -23.09 56.91
N LYS A 162 37.14 -22.06 56.79
CA LYS A 162 38.46 -22.00 57.46
C LYS A 162 38.33 -21.82 58.96
N GLU A 163 37.34 -21.06 59.42
CA GLU A 163 37.16 -20.75 60.85
C GLU A 163 36.58 -21.94 61.64
N HIS A 164 35.92 -22.89 60.96
CA HIS A 164 35.27 -24.06 61.55
C HIS A 164 35.96 -25.40 61.19
N ARG A 165 37.20 -25.36 60.71
CA ARG A 165 38.04 -26.53 60.45
C ARG A 165 39.23 -26.55 61.40
#